data_AF-A0A1U9XQM8-F1
#
_entry.id   AF-A0A1U9XQM8-F1
#
_cell.length_a   1.000
_cell.length_b   1.000
_cell.length_c   1.000
_cell.angle_alpha   90.00
_cell.angle_beta   90.00
_cell.angle_gamma   90.00
#
_symmetry.space_group_name_H-M   'P 1'
#
loop_
_entity.id
_entity.type
_entity.pdbx_description
1 polymer ?
#
loop_
_entity_poly.entity_id
_entity_poly.type
_entity_poly.pdbx_seq_one_letter_code
_entity_poly.pdbx_strand_id
1 'polypeptide(L)'
;GTERVVVSQLVRSPGVYFERTPEKTSDKDVFSARIIPSRGAWLEFEIDKRDQVAVRIDRKRKQSVTVFMKALGLTTEEIREQFAGYESIELTLEKDDIRTKEDALKDIYRKLRPGEQVATEAARALLDNFYFNSKRYDLAKVGRYKINRKLGIESAISESVLTVEDIVSTIKYLVALHAGDEKFDGKRNGEPADIRLDVDDIDHFGNRRIRAVGELIQSQVRTGLSRMERVVRERMT
;
A
#
# COMPACT_ATOMS: atom_id res chain seq x y z
N GLY A 1 -29.22 30.25 -5.65
CA GLY A 1 -29.01 31.18 -4.53
C GLY A 1 -29.53 30.59 -3.25
N THR A 2 -28.96 29.46 -2.81
CA THR A 2 -29.27 28.85 -1.51
C THR A 2 -27.96 28.79 -0.75
N GLU A 3 -27.95 29.27 0.49
CA GLU A 3 -26.77 29.19 1.35
C GLU A 3 -26.40 27.73 1.61
N ARG A 4 -25.10 27.44 1.61
CA ARG A 4 -24.57 26.10 1.85
C ARG A 4 -23.39 26.20 2.80
N VAL A 5 -23.32 25.25 3.73
CA VAL A 5 -22.19 25.12 4.66
C VAL A 5 -21.48 23.82 4.34
N VAL A 6 -20.17 23.90 4.15
CA VAL A 6 -19.32 22.70 4.01
C VAL A 6 -18.85 22.30 5.39
N VAL A 7 -19.10 21.05 5.76
CA VAL A 7 -18.74 20.51 7.07
C VAL A 7 -17.39 19.80 6.99
N SER A 8 -16.52 20.08 7.94
CA SER A 8 -15.25 19.36 8.09
C SER A 8 -15.50 17.87 8.36
N GLN A 9 -14.65 17.01 7.82
CA GLN A 9 -14.86 15.56 7.89
C GLN A 9 -13.81 14.90 8.78
N LEU A 10 -14.23 13.91 9.58
CA LEU A 10 -13.30 13.05 10.29
C LEU A 10 -12.88 11.88 9.37
N VAL A 11 -11.61 11.83 8.99
CA VAL A 11 -11.05 10.83 8.07
C VAL A 11 -9.94 10.03 8.75
N ARG A 12 -9.56 8.88 8.19
CA ARG A 12 -8.39 8.13 8.66
C ARG A 12 -7.12 8.97 8.50
N SER A 13 -6.29 8.97 9.54
CA SER A 13 -5.00 9.66 9.53
C SER A 13 -3.99 8.89 8.66
N PRO A 14 -2.97 9.56 8.10
CA PRO A 14 -1.94 8.88 7.32
C PRO A 14 -1.18 7.86 8.16
N GLY A 15 -0.80 6.72 7.58
CA GLY A 15 -0.09 5.65 8.28
C GLY A 15 -0.34 4.27 7.67
N VAL A 16 0.15 3.24 8.35
CA VAL A 16 -0.14 1.83 8.04
C VAL A 16 -1.02 1.25 9.15
N TYR A 17 -2.02 0.46 8.77
CA TYR A 17 -3.01 -0.13 9.66
C TYR A 17 -3.22 -1.60 9.34
N PHE A 18 -3.31 -2.44 10.37
CA PHE A 18 -3.55 -3.86 10.25
C PHE A 18 -4.91 -4.21 10.86
N GLU A 19 -5.70 -5.02 10.16
CA GLU A 19 -7.04 -5.41 10.60
C GLU A 19 -7.21 -6.92 10.46
N ARG A 20 -7.89 -7.53 11.42
CA ARG A 20 -8.37 -8.92 11.37
C ARG A 20 -9.89 -8.90 11.29
N THR A 21 -10.44 -9.53 10.26
CA THR A 21 -11.89 -9.60 10.05
C THR A 21 -12.32 -11.05 9.87
N PRO A 22 -13.31 -11.56 10.63
CA PRO A 22 -13.81 -12.91 10.43
C PRO A 22 -14.51 -13.02 9.07
N GLU A 23 -14.17 -14.05 8.30
CA GLU A 23 -14.84 -14.34 7.03
C GLU A 23 -16.24 -14.92 7.32
N LYS A 24 -17.28 -14.40 6.66
CA LYS A 24 -18.66 -14.85 6.94
C LYS A 24 -18.95 -16.26 6.43
N THR A 25 -18.13 -16.74 5.49
CA THR A 25 -18.35 -17.97 4.72
C THR A 25 -17.35 -19.08 5.08
N SER A 26 -16.50 -18.87 6.07
CA SER A 26 -15.41 -19.78 6.45
C SER A 26 -15.03 -19.53 7.91
N ASP A 27 -14.51 -20.53 8.61
CA ASP A 27 -13.97 -20.38 9.97
C ASP A 27 -12.57 -19.73 9.99
N LYS A 28 -12.22 -18.98 8.92
CA LYS A 28 -10.92 -18.34 8.76
C LYS A 28 -11.05 -16.83 8.88
N ASP A 29 -10.05 -16.22 9.49
CA ASP A 29 -9.93 -14.77 9.53
C ASP A 29 -9.22 -14.25 8.28
N VAL A 30 -9.68 -13.11 7.77
CA VAL A 30 -9.00 -12.32 6.75
C VAL A 30 -8.15 -11.27 7.45
N PHE A 31 -6.86 -11.29 7.16
CA PHE A 31 -5.92 -10.28 7.65
C PHE A 31 -5.66 -9.28 6.54
N SER A 32 -5.67 -7.98 6.86
CA SER A 32 -5.41 -6.94 5.87
C SER A 32 -4.49 -5.87 6.42
N ALA A 33 -3.68 -5.29 5.54
CA ALA A 33 -2.86 -4.12 5.83
C ALA A 33 -3.22 -2.99 4.87
N ARG A 34 -3.38 -1.76 5.36
CA ARG A 34 -3.68 -0.58 4.53
C ARG A 34 -2.67 0.52 4.80
N ILE A 35 -1.93 0.91 3.78
CA ILE A 35 -1.09 2.11 3.79
C ILE A 35 -1.92 3.26 3.22
N ILE A 36 -2.23 4.22 4.10
CA ILE A 36 -3.04 5.39 3.79
C ILE A 36 -2.12 6.61 3.76
N PRO A 37 -1.91 7.25 2.60
CA PRO A 37 -1.15 8.49 2.55
C PRO A 37 -1.97 9.70 2.97
N SER A 38 -1.30 10.83 3.22
CA SER A 38 -1.95 12.13 3.29
C SER A 38 -2.51 12.52 1.91
N ARG A 39 -1.76 12.20 0.86
CA ARG A 39 -2.11 12.43 -0.54
C ARG A 39 -1.45 11.37 -1.42
N GLY A 40 -2.21 10.80 -2.35
CA GLY A 40 -1.71 9.78 -3.28
C GLY A 40 -2.60 8.55 -3.29
N ALA A 41 -2.18 7.52 -4.02
CA ALA A 41 -2.89 6.26 -4.12
C ALA A 41 -2.79 5.45 -2.82
N TRP A 42 -3.83 4.69 -2.52
CA TRP A 42 -3.77 3.73 -1.41
C TRP A 42 -3.00 2.49 -1.86
N LEU A 43 -2.39 1.81 -0.89
CA LEU A 43 -1.76 0.50 -1.09
C LEU A 43 -2.31 -0.44 -0.02
N GLU A 44 -2.96 -1.50 -0.46
CA GLU A 44 -3.70 -2.40 0.43
C GLU A 44 -3.24 -3.84 0.17
N PHE A 45 -2.99 -4.59 1.24
CA PHE A 45 -2.64 -6.00 1.22
C PHE A 45 -3.71 -6.80 1.98
N GLU A 46 -3.94 -8.02 1.56
CA GLU A 46 -4.93 -8.90 2.17
C GLU A 46 -4.48 -10.35 2.05
N ILE A 47 -4.59 -11.11 3.13
CA ILE A 47 -4.49 -12.56 3.15
C ILE A 47 -5.92 -13.09 3.19
N ASP A 48 -6.34 -13.72 2.10
CA ASP A 48 -7.71 -14.22 1.97
C ASP A 48 -7.87 -15.60 2.63
N LYS A 49 -9.12 -16.10 2.64
CA LYS A 49 -9.45 -17.42 3.22
C LYS A 49 -8.75 -18.63 2.56
N ARG A 50 -8.06 -18.43 1.45
CA ARG A 50 -7.24 -19.45 0.77
C ARG A 50 -5.75 -19.32 1.12
N ASP A 51 -5.45 -18.53 2.16
CA ASP A 51 -4.11 -18.21 2.65
C ASP A 51 -3.23 -17.54 1.58
N GLN A 52 -3.85 -16.86 0.61
CA GLN A 52 -3.14 -16.20 -0.47
C GLN A 52 -2.99 -14.71 -0.21
N VAL A 53 -1.80 -14.19 -0.48
CA VAL A 53 -1.48 -12.80 -0.24
C VAL A 53 -1.70 -11.98 -1.52
N ALA A 54 -2.65 -11.07 -1.46
CA ALA A 54 -3.03 -10.20 -2.56
C ALA A 54 -2.71 -8.73 -2.26
N VAL A 55 -2.49 -7.96 -3.32
CA VAL A 55 -2.35 -6.50 -3.28
C VAL A 55 -3.46 -5.82 -4.07
N ARG A 56 -3.93 -4.66 -3.61
CA ARG A 56 -4.73 -3.71 -4.38
C ARG A 56 -3.99 -2.37 -4.44
N ILE A 57 -3.68 -1.94 -5.66
CA ILE A 57 -3.05 -0.65 -5.98
C ILE A 57 -4.16 0.32 -6.33
N ASP A 58 -4.22 1.48 -5.67
CA ASP A 58 -5.20 2.54 -5.93
C ASP A 58 -6.66 2.06 -5.98
N ARG A 59 -7.03 1.16 -5.04
CA ARG A 59 -8.38 0.56 -4.94
C ARG A 59 -8.85 -0.17 -6.20
N LYS A 60 -7.91 -0.64 -7.03
CA LYS A 60 -8.19 -1.46 -8.22
C LYS A 60 -8.30 -2.94 -7.86
N ARG A 61 -8.36 -3.78 -8.90
CA ARG A 61 -8.52 -5.24 -8.77
C ARG A 61 -7.35 -5.85 -7.98
N LYS A 62 -7.65 -6.92 -7.25
CA LYS A 62 -6.65 -7.74 -6.55
C LYS A 62 -5.62 -8.29 -7.55
N GLN A 63 -4.37 -8.29 -7.13
CA GLN A 63 -3.25 -8.90 -7.86
C GLN A 63 -2.42 -9.71 -6.87
N SER A 64 -1.59 -10.63 -7.36
CA SER A 64 -0.68 -11.36 -6.48
C SER A 64 0.35 -10.41 -5.86
N VAL A 65 0.64 -10.55 -4.57
CA VAL A 65 1.68 -9.76 -3.90
C VAL A 65 3.07 -10.07 -4.46
N THR A 66 3.31 -11.31 -4.92
CA THR A 66 4.62 -11.74 -5.44
C THR A 66 4.95 -11.05 -6.76
N VAL A 67 3.94 -10.90 -7.63
CA VAL A 67 4.04 -10.09 -8.86
C VAL A 67 4.36 -8.65 -8.52
N PHE A 68 3.74 -8.10 -7.48
CA PHE A 68 4.04 -6.74 -7.03
C PHE A 68 5.46 -6.57 -6.49
N MET A 69 5.95 -7.50 -5.68
CA MET A 69 7.34 -7.49 -5.20
C MET A 69 8.35 -7.60 -6.35
N LYS A 70 8.07 -8.45 -7.36
CA LYS A 70 8.88 -8.53 -8.59
C LYS A 70 8.91 -7.24 -9.37
N ALA A 71 7.78 -6.55 -9.47
CA ALA A 71 7.70 -5.24 -10.12
C ALA A 71 8.49 -4.15 -9.38
N LEU A 72 8.56 -4.22 -8.05
CA LEU A 72 9.43 -3.35 -7.24
C LEU A 72 10.91 -3.66 -7.46
N GLY A 73 11.23 -4.92 -7.78
CA GLY A 73 12.56 -5.33 -8.22
C GLY A 73 13.14 -6.53 -7.50
N LEU A 74 12.37 -7.19 -6.64
CA LEU A 74 12.81 -8.39 -5.95
C LEU A 74 12.79 -9.57 -6.93
N THR A 75 13.79 -10.44 -6.82
CA THR A 75 13.83 -11.73 -7.49
C THR A 75 12.96 -12.76 -6.76
N THR A 76 12.68 -13.88 -7.40
CA THR A 76 11.89 -14.94 -6.74
C THR A 76 12.65 -15.53 -5.55
N GLU A 77 13.97 -15.60 -5.69
CA GLU A 77 14.93 -16.11 -4.70
C GLU A 77 14.97 -15.20 -3.48
N GLU A 78 15.10 -13.88 -3.69
CA GLU A 78 15.04 -12.89 -2.60
C GLU A 78 13.69 -12.92 -1.87
N ILE A 79 12.57 -13.10 -2.57
CA ILE A 79 11.26 -13.24 -1.94
C ILE A 79 11.23 -14.50 -1.07
N ARG A 80 11.73 -15.64 -1.55
CA ARG A 80 11.76 -16.87 -0.73
C ARG A 80 12.63 -16.72 0.50
N GLU A 81 13.79 -16.08 0.36
CA GLU A 81 14.70 -15.86 1.48
C GLU A 81 14.08 -14.93 2.54
N GLN A 82 13.54 -13.78 2.12
CA GLN A 82 13.01 -12.78 3.05
C GLN A 82 11.74 -13.21 3.79
N PHE A 83 10.94 -14.10 3.17
CA PHE A 83 9.66 -14.58 3.67
C PHE A 83 9.67 -16.08 4.01
N ALA A 84 10.86 -16.66 4.21
CA ALA A 84 11.01 -18.06 4.61
C ALA A 84 10.22 -18.35 5.91
N GLY A 85 9.49 -19.46 5.92
CA GLY A 85 8.65 -19.87 7.05
C GLY A 85 7.20 -19.40 6.99
N TYR A 86 6.84 -18.48 6.08
CA TYR A 86 5.45 -18.04 5.91
C TYR A 86 4.74 -18.78 4.78
N GLU A 87 3.92 -19.79 5.14
CA GLU A 87 3.17 -20.63 4.19
C GLU A 87 2.33 -19.81 3.20
N SER A 88 1.72 -18.71 3.65
CA SER A 88 0.89 -17.86 2.80
C SER A 88 1.65 -17.27 1.60
N ILE A 89 2.94 -16.97 1.77
CA ILE A 89 3.78 -16.46 0.67
C ILE A 89 4.18 -17.60 -0.27
N GLU A 90 4.50 -18.78 0.26
CA GLU A 90 4.86 -19.94 -0.57
C GLU A 90 3.67 -20.36 -1.45
N LEU A 91 2.48 -20.49 -0.87
CA LEU A 91 1.23 -20.79 -1.62
C LEU A 91 0.91 -19.73 -2.69
N THR A 92 1.34 -18.49 -2.46
CA THR A 92 1.18 -17.41 -3.43
C THR A 92 2.22 -17.50 -4.55
N LEU A 93 3.47 -17.86 -4.23
CA LEU A 93 4.55 -18.09 -5.19
C LEU A 93 4.30 -19.30 -6.10
N GLU A 94 3.71 -20.37 -5.58
CA GLU A 94 3.38 -21.58 -6.35
C GLU A 94 2.43 -21.30 -7.52
N LYS A 95 1.52 -20.33 -7.36
CA LYS A 95 0.56 -19.92 -8.40
C LYS A 95 1.05 -18.75 -9.24
N ASP A 96 2.29 -18.32 -9.05
CA ASP A 96 2.87 -17.18 -9.76
C ASP A 96 3.65 -17.63 -11.00
N ASP A 97 3.05 -17.45 -12.17
CA ASP A 97 3.66 -17.76 -13.46
C ASP A 97 4.68 -16.70 -13.92
N ILE A 98 4.71 -15.52 -13.31
CA ILE A 98 5.54 -14.39 -13.75
C ILE A 98 6.94 -14.51 -13.16
N ARG A 99 7.97 -14.57 -14.01
CA ARG A 99 9.37 -14.73 -13.56
C ARG A 99 10.19 -13.45 -13.60
N THR A 100 9.89 -12.54 -14.52
CA THR A 100 10.71 -11.34 -14.75
C THR A 100 10.06 -10.08 -14.18
N LYS A 101 10.90 -9.09 -13.83
CA LYS A 101 10.45 -7.76 -13.41
C LYS A 101 9.61 -7.06 -14.49
N GLU A 102 9.99 -7.21 -15.75
CA GLU A 102 9.31 -6.56 -16.86
C GLU A 102 7.89 -7.10 -17.06
N ASP A 103 7.74 -8.42 -16.99
CA ASP A 103 6.44 -9.06 -17.13
C ASP A 103 5.53 -8.73 -15.94
N ALA A 104 6.11 -8.62 -14.73
CA ALA A 104 5.39 -8.16 -13.55
C ALA A 104 4.88 -6.72 -13.70
N LEU A 105 5.71 -5.81 -14.20
CA LEU A 105 5.32 -4.43 -14.49
C LEU A 105 4.19 -4.37 -15.53
N LYS A 106 4.29 -5.16 -16.61
CA LYS A 106 3.27 -5.24 -17.66
C LYS A 106 1.95 -5.79 -17.13
N ASP A 107 1.98 -6.83 -16.30
CA ASP A 107 0.77 -7.41 -15.70
C ASP A 107 0.05 -6.40 -14.79
N ILE A 108 0.80 -5.73 -13.92
CA ILE A 108 0.25 -4.66 -13.07
C ILE A 108 -0.36 -3.55 -13.90
N TYR A 109 0.33 -3.11 -14.94
CA TYR A 109 -0.16 -2.07 -15.83
C TYR A 109 -1.48 -2.46 -16.48
N ARG A 110 -1.56 -3.67 -17.06
CA ARG A 110 -2.76 -4.18 -17.74
C ARG A 110 -3.97 -4.21 -16.82
N LYS A 111 -3.78 -4.54 -15.53
CA LYS A 111 -4.86 -4.57 -14.52
C LYS A 111 -5.28 -3.18 -14.07
N LEU A 112 -4.36 -2.21 -14.07
CA LEU A 112 -4.64 -0.81 -13.72
C LEU A 112 -5.30 -0.04 -14.87
N ARG A 113 -4.89 -0.32 -16.11
CA ARG A 113 -5.37 0.31 -17.35
C ARG A 113 -5.68 -0.75 -18.41
N PRO A 114 -6.86 -1.38 -18.34
CA PRO A 114 -7.26 -2.37 -19.33
C PRO A 114 -7.37 -1.75 -20.73
N GLY A 115 -6.80 -2.42 -21.74
CA GLY A 115 -6.90 -2.03 -23.16
C GLY A 115 -5.73 -1.17 -23.68
N GLU A 116 -4.84 -0.69 -22.83
CA GLU A 116 -3.63 0.03 -23.24
C GLU A 116 -2.46 -0.97 -23.41
N GLN A 117 -1.88 -1.08 -24.61
CA GLN A 117 -0.61 -1.79 -24.82
C GLN A 117 0.55 -0.84 -24.56
N VAL A 118 1.46 -1.21 -23.66
CA VAL A 118 2.43 -0.26 -23.13
C VAL A 118 3.80 -0.87 -22.94
N ALA A 119 4.83 -0.05 -23.24
CA ALA A 119 6.23 -0.36 -23.01
C ALA A 119 6.53 -0.44 -21.51
N THR A 120 7.50 -1.29 -21.13
CA THR A 120 7.86 -1.56 -19.74
C THR A 120 8.19 -0.28 -18.95
N GLU A 121 8.79 0.71 -19.60
CA GLU A 121 9.21 2.00 -19.03
C GLU A 121 8.01 2.80 -18.52
N ALA A 122 6.90 2.81 -19.27
CA ALA A 122 5.70 3.52 -18.87
C ALA A 122 4.97 2.82 -17.72
N ALA A 123 5.07 1.48 -17.64
CA ALA A 123 4.58 0.73 -16.48
C ALA A 123 5.41 1.04 -15.22
N ARG A 124 6.73 1.10 -15.35
CA ARG A 124 7.63 1.53 -14.27
C ARG A 124 7.32 2.95 -13.83
N ALA A 125 7.22 3.89 -14.77
CA ALA A 125 6.90 5.28 -14.47
C ALA A 125 5.53 5.43 -13.79
N LEU A 126 4.55 4.60 -14.13
CA LEU A 126 3.25 4.58 -13.45
C LEU A 126 3.40 4.19 -11.98
N LEU A 127 4.13 3.11 -11.70
CA LEU A 127 4.36 2.63 -10.33
C LEU A 127 5.15 3.65 -9.49
N ASP A 128 6.20 4.23 -10.07
CA ASP A 128 6.96 5.33 -9.46
C ASP A 128 6.08 6.51 -9.10
N ASN A 129 5.21 6.91 -10.01
CA ASN A 129 4.26 8.00 -9.78
C ASN A 129 3.22 7.69 -8.70
N PHE A 130 2.92 6.41 -8.45
CA PHE A 130 1.99 6.04 -7.39
C PHE A 130 2.58 6.16 -6.00
N TYR A 131 3.85 5.78 -5.80
CA TYR A 131 4.39 5.60 -4.44
C TYR A 131 5.71 6.30 -4.15
N PHE A 132 6.54 6.55 -5.18
CA PHE A 132 7.92 7.02 -5.03
C PHE A 132 8.12 8.48 -5.49
N ASN A 133 7.12 9.09 -6.14
CA ASN A 133 7.19 10.46 -6.62
C ASN A 133 6.53 11.45 -5.63
N SER A 134 7.33 12.33 -5.03
CA SER A 134 6.86 13.35 -4.06
C SER A 134 5.84 14.34 -4.63
N LYS A 135 5.85 14.56 -5.96
CA LYS A 135 4.85 15.40 -6.63
C LYS A 135 3.47 14.76 -6.60
N ARG A 136 3.36 13.43 -6.55
CA ARG A 136 2.09 12.69 -6.66
C ARG A 136 1.70 11.94 -5.38
N TYR A 137 2.68 11.62 -4.53
CA TYR A 137 2.50 10.89 -3.29
C TYR A 137 3.13 11.62 -2.09
N ASP A 138 2.46 11.58 -0.94
CA ASP A 138 2.88 12.25 0.30
C ASP A 138 2.20 11.63 1.54
N LEU A 139 3.00 11.11 2.46
CA LEU A 139 2.61 10.58 3.77
C LEU A 139 2.38 11.68 4.81
N ALA A 140 2.92 12.87 4.57
CA ALA A 140 3.23 13.88 5.57
C ALA A 140 4.14 13.37 6.70
N LYS A 141 4.69 14.29 7.50
CA LYS A 141 5.56 13.96 8.64
C LYS A 141 4.89 12.97 9.61
N VAL A 142 3.58 13.15 9.85
CA VAL A 142 2.80 12.28 10.73
C VAL A 142 2.66 10.86 10.19
N GLY A 143 2.44 10.69 8.87
CA GLY A 143 2.32 9.35 8.28
C GLY A 143 3.64 8.61 8.29
N ARG A 144 4.74 9.30 7.93
CA ARG A 144 6.10 8.76 8.03
C ARG A 144 6.43 8.34 9.47
N TYR A 145 6.17 9.20 10.45
CA TYR A 145 6.34 8.87 11.87
C TYR A 145 5.54 7.62 12.29
N LYS A 146 4.26 7.51 11.88
CA LYS A 146 3.41 6.37 12.22
C LYS A 146 3.91 5.07 11.60
N ILE A 147 4.33 5.10 10.32
CA ILE A 147 4.91 3.93 9.63
C ILE A 147 6.19 3.48 10.33
N ASN A 148 7.14 4.39 10.52
CA ASN A 148 8.40 4.12 11.22
C ASN A 148 8.17 3.46 12.57
N ARG A 149 7.26 4.01 13.38
CA ARG A 149 6.95 3.48 14.71
C ARG A 149 6.27 2.11 14.67
N LYS A 150 5.36 1.87 13.72
CA LYS A 150 4.59 0.62 13.61
C LYS A 150 5.44 -0.53 13.06
N LEU A 151 6.34 -0.25 12.12
CA LEU A 151 7.17 -1.26 11.46
C LEU A 151 8.58 -1.37 12.05
N GLY A 152 8.98 -0.46 12.95
CA GLY A 152 10.35 -0.41 13.46
C GLY A 152 11.35 0.01 12.39
N ILE A 153 11.00 1.01 11.56
CA ILE A 153 11.86 1.55 10.50
C ILE A 153 12.33 2.95 10.91
N GLU A 154 13.54 3.34 10.51
CA GLU A 154 14.16 4.61 10.91
C GLU A 154 14.43 5.56 9.74
N SER A 155 13.55 5.57 8.74
CA SER A 155 13.61 6.54 7.63
C SER A 155 13.44 7.98 8.14
N ALA A 156 14.06 8.96 7.50
CA ALA A 156 13.98 10.35 7.94
C ALA A 156 12.52 10.87 7.91
N ILE A 157 12.10 11.64 8.92
CA ILE A 157 10.73 12.20 8.99
C ILE A 157 10.42 13.14 7.81
N SER A 158 11.45 13.69 7.17
CA SER A 158 11.35 14.49 5.95
C SER A 158 11.03 13.67 4.70
N GLU A 159 11.26 12.35 4.71
CA GLU A 159 10.93 11.46 3.59
C GLU A 159 9.43 11.20 3.55
N SER A 160 8.76 11.95 2.68
CA SER A 160 7.31 11.93 2.57
C SER A 160 6.76 10.89 1.59
N VAL A 161 7.62 10.16 0.87
CA VAL A 161 7.22 9.10 -0.07
C VAL A 161 7.52 7.73 0.51
N LEU A 162 6.84 6.68 0.08
CA LEU A 162 7.16 5.32 0.52
C LEU A 162 8.53 4.89 0.01
N THR A 163 9.13 3.92 0.69
CA THR A 163 10.30 3.17 0.23
C THR A 163 9.92 1.73 -0.07
N VAL A 164 10.79 0.99 -0.76
CA VAL A 164 10.59 -0.46 -0.95
C VAL A 164 10.64 -1.19 0.40
N GLU A 165 11.49 -0.73 1.32
CA GLU A 165 11.59 -1.25 2.68
C GLU A 165 10.27 -1.09 3.46
N ASP A 166 9.59 0.06 3.36
CA ASP A 166 8.28 0.26 3.98
C ASP A 166 7.26 -0.79 3.51
N ILE A 167 7.26 -1.04 2.20
CA ILE A 167 6.31 -1.95 1.54
C ILE A 167 6.61 -3.40 1.94
N VAL A 168 7.86 -3.82 1.81
CA VAL A 168 8.30 -5.18 2.17
C VAL A 168 8.05 -5.45 3.65
N SER A 169 8.41 -4.51 4.53
CA SER A 169 8.16 -4.63 5.97
C SER A 169 6.68 -4.67 6.32
N THR A 170 5.84 -3.94 5.59
CA THR A 170 4.37 -4.02 5.75
C THR A 170 3.85 -5.42 5.40
N ILE A 171 4.32 -6.01 4.29
CA ILE A 171 3.93 -7.36 3.87
C ILE A 171 4.44 -8.37 4.91
N LYS A 172 5.68 -8.22 5.39
CA LYS A 172 6.29 -9.12 6.37
C LYS A 172 5.55 -9.09 7.71
N TYR A 173 5.18 -7.89 8.18
CA TYR A 173 4.34 -7.73 9.37
C TYR A 173 2.99 -8.42 9.18
N LEU A 174 2.34 -8.27 8.01
CA LEU A 174 1.03 -8.87 7.74
C LEU A 174 1.08 -10.40 7.77
N VAL A 175 2.09 -11.01 7.16
CA VAL A 175 2.21 -12.49 7.12
C VAL A 175 2.61 -13.06 8.47
N ALA A 176 3.44 -12.35 9.25
CA ALA A 176 3.76 -12.73 10.63
C ALA A 176 2.53 -12.68 11.53
N LEU A 177 1.73 -11.61 11.41
CA LEU A 177 0.47 -11.48 12.12
C LEU A 177 -0.52 -12.60 11.79
N HIS A 178 -0.57 -13.03 10.52
CA HIS A 178 -1.40 -14.16 10.09
C HIS A 178 -0.86 -15.52 10.56
N ALA A 179 0.46 -15.69 10.63
CA ALA A 179 1.10 -16.90 11.16
C ALA A 179 0.91 -17.06 12.68
N GLY A 180 0.45 -16.00 13.36
CA GLY A 180 0.24 -16.00 14.81
C GLY A 180 1.48 -15.61 15.61
N ASP A 181 2.48 -15.01 14.96
CA ASP A 181 3.66 -14.50 15.64
C ASP A 181 3.28 -13.33 16.57
N GLU A 182 3.94 -13.26 17.72
CA GLU A 182 3.71 -12.18 18.69
C GLU A 182 4.68 -11.00 18.49
N LYS A 183 5.80 -11.24 17.81
CA LYS A 183 6.92 -10.31 17.66
C LYS A 183 7.37 -10.20 16.22
N PHE A 184 7.84 -9.03 15.87
CA PHE A 184 8.36 -8.67 14.55
C PHE A 184 9.69 -7.94 14.71
N ASP A 185 10.72 -8.40 14.01
CA ASP A 185 12.03 -7.77 14.06
C ASP A 185 11.99 -6.38 13.41
N GLY A 186 12.40 -5.37 14.16
CA GLY A 186 12.58 -4.02 13.67
C GLY A 186 13.79 -3.35 14.28
N LYS A 187 13.90 -2.04 14.09
CA LYS A 187 14.92 -1.18 14.68
C LYS A 187 14.30 -0.05 15.47
N ARG A 188 14.93 0.30 16.59
CA ARG A 188 14.65 1.49 17.38
C ARG A 188 15.94 2.08 17.93
N ASN A 189 16.13 3.37 17.69
CA ASN A 189 17.34 4.11 18.04
C ASN A 189 18.63 3.47 17.50
N GLY A 190 18.60 2.91 16.30
CA GLY A 190 19.72 2.21 15.68
C GLY A 190 19.96 0.77 16.18
N GLU A 191 19.22 0.31 17.19
CA GLU A 191 19.37 -1.03 17.76
C GLU A 191 18.24 -1.96 17.30
N PRO A 192 18.50 -3.29 17.16
CA PRO A 192 17.45 -4.28 16.95
C PRO A 192 16.41 -4.20 18.08
N ALA A 193 15.14 -4.24 17.70
CA ALA A 193 14.03 -4.16 18.64
C ALA A 193 12.89 -5.08 18.23
N ASP A 194 12.38 -5.83 19.20
CA ASP A 194 11.16 -6.62 19.04
C ASP A 194 9.95 -5.68 19.00
N ILE A 195 9.30 -5.60 17.85
CA ILE A 195 8.05 -4.88 17.67
C ILE A 195 6.91 -5.86 17.97
N ARG A 196 6.04 -5.51 18.92
CA ARG A 196 4.84 -6.31 19.18
C ARG A 196 3.92 -6.31 17.95
N LEU A 197 3.54 -7.50 17.50
CA LEU A 197 2.52 -7.69 16.49
C LEU A 197 1.13 -7.53 17.12
N ASP A 198 0.35 -6.61 16.57
CA ASP A 198 -1.03 -6.38 16.95
C ASP A 198 -1.83 -5.75 15.79
N VAL A 199 -3.14 -5.92 15.84
CA VAL A 199 -4.11 -5.25 14.98
C VAL A 199 -4.35 -3.82 15.46
N ASP A 200 -4.79 -2.96 14.55
CA ASP A 200 -5.09 -1.56 14.83
C ASP A 200 -6.60 -1.32 14.86
N ASP A 201 -7.06 -0.62 15.89
CA ASP A 201 -8.41 -0.03 15.88
C ASP A 201 -8.41 1.23 15.00
N ILE A 202 -8.88 1.07 13.77
CA ILE A 202 -8.98 2.16 12.78
C ILE A 202 -10.06 3.20 13.10
N ASP A 203 -10.97 2.92 14.03
CA ASP A 203 -12.03 3.83 14.45
C ASP A 203 -11.63 4.66 15.68
N HIS A 204 -10.58 4.25 16.41
CA HIS A 204 -9.97 5.03 17.48
C HIS A 204 -9.56 6.44 17.01
N PHE A 205 -9.87 7.47 17.80
CA PHE A 205 -9.62 8.87 17.43
C PHE A 205 -8.15 9.19 17.15
N GLY A 206 -7.20 8.52 17.80
CA GLY A 206 -5.76 8.65 17.50
C GLY A 206 -5.37 8.19 16.08
N ASN A 207 -6.25 7.42 15.43
CA ASN A 207 -6.12 6.99 14.04
C ASN A 207 -7.01 7.81 13.10
N ARG A 208 -7.70 8.83 13.60
CA ARG A 208 -8.54 9.75 12.85
C ARG A 208 -7.93 11.16 12.84
N ARG A 209 -8.23 11.93 11.79
CA ARG A 209 -7.88 13.36 11.68
C ARG A 209 -9.03 14.16 11.10
N ILE A 210 -9.07 15.44 11.44
CA ILE A 210 -10.01 16.38 10.84
C ILE A 210 -9.46 16.79 9.48
N ARG A 211 -10.28 16.62 8.44
CA ARG A 211 -10.08 17.17 7.11
C ARG A 211 -10.91 18.45 7.01
N ALA A 212 -10.21 19.58 6.98
CA ALA A 212 -10.83 20.89 6.88
C ALA A 212 -11.46 21.12 5.50
N VAL A 213 -12.37 22.11 5.42
CA VAL A 213 -13.06 22.50 4.19
C VAL A 213 -12.10 22.78 3.03
N GLY A 214 -10.97 23.46 3.30
CA GLY A 214 -9.95 23.73 2.28
C GLY A 214 -9.35 22.46 1.67
N GLU A 215 -9.06 21.44 2.49
CA GLU A 215 -8.55 20.15 2.02
C GLU A 215 -9.60 19.40 1.17
N LEU A 216 -10.89 19.48 1.56
CA LEU A 216 -11.99 18.88 0.80
C LEU A 216 -12.09 19.49 -0.60
N ILE A 217 -12.07 20.83 -0.69
CA ILE A 217 -12.11 21.55 -1.97
C ILE A 217 -10.86 21.23 -2.80
N GLN A 218 -9.68 21.26 -2.19
CA GLN A 218 -8.42 20.95 -2.88
C GLN A 218 -8.44 19.54 -3.49
N SER A 219 -8.98 18.54 -2.77
CA SER A 219 -9.10 17.17 -3.26
C SER A 219 -10.04 17.06 -4.47
N GLN A 220 -11.16 17.80 -4.46
CA GLN A 220 -12.11 17.81 -5.58
C GLN A 220 -11.50 18.48 -6.82
N VAL A 221 -10.86 19.64 -6.65
CA VAL A 221 -10.16 20.34 -7.73
C VAL A 221 -9.07 19.45 -8.34
N ARG A 222 -8.28 18.76 -7.52
CA ARG A 222 -7.24 17.83 -8.01
C ARG A 222 -7.82 16.70 -8.86
N THR A 223 -8.96 16.13 -8.44
CA THR A 223 -9.64 15.09 -9.20
C THR A 223 -10.08 15.61 -10.56
N GLY A 224 -10.62 16.83 -10.61
CA GLY A 224 -10.96 17.52 -11.87
C GLY A 224 -9.74 17.75 -12.76
N LEU A 225 -8.65 18.27 -12.21
CA LEU A 225 -7.41 18.53 -12.95
C LEU A 225 -6.76 17.24 -13.46
N SER A 226 -6.83 16.13 -12.72
CA SER A 226 -6.30 14.84 -13.20
C SER A 226 -7.07 14.30 -14.41
N ARG A 227 -8.39 14.52 -14.47
CA ARG A 227 -9.20 14.19 -15.66
C ARG A 227 -8.83 15.09 -16.84
N MET A 228 -8.62 16.38 -16.60
CA MET A 228 -8.17 17.33 -17.62
C MET A 228 -6.77 16.98 -18.15
N GLU A 229 -5.82 16.62 -17.27
CA GLU A 229 -4.47 16.16 -17.65
C GLU A 229 -4.54 14.98 -18.63
N ARG A 230 -5.45 14.03 -18.39
CA ARG A 230 -5.68 12.90 -19.29
C ARG A 230 -6.15 13.34 -20.68
N VAL A 231 -7.18 14.19 -20.75
CA VAL A 231 -7.73 14.67 -22.03
C VAL A 231 -6.68 15.47 -22.82
N VAL A 232 -5.85 16.27 -22.13
CA VAL A 232 -4.76 17.01 -22.79
C VAL A 232 -3.75 16.05 -23.42
N ARG A 233 -3.33 15.01 -22.69
CA ARG A 233 -2.40 14.01 -23.23
C ARG A 233 -2.97 13.27 -24.44
N GLU A 234 -4.24 12.87 -24.37
CA GLU A 234 -4.93 12.18 -25.48
C GLU A 234 -5.07 13.05 -26.74
N ARG A 235 -5.10 14.39 -26.60
CA ARG A 235 -5.18 15.33 -27.75
C ARG A 235 -3.83 15.78 -28.29
N MET A 236 -2.73 15.52 -27.57
CA MET A 236 -1.38 15.88 -28.01
C MET A 236 -0.71 14.77 -28.84
N THR A 237 -1.30 13.57 -28.87
CA THR A 237 -0.97 12.45 -29.77
C THR A 237 -1.84 12.50 -31.01
#